data_AF-J9G8L5-F1
#
_entry.id   AF-J9G8L5-F1
#
_cell.length_a   1.000
_cell.length_b   1.000
_cell.length_c   1.000
_cell.angle_alpha   90.00
_cell.angle_beta   90.00
_cell.angle_gamma   90.00
#
_symmetry.space_group_name_H-M   'P 1'
#
loop_
_entity.id
_entity.type
_entity.pdbx_description
1 polymer ?
#
loop_
_entity_poly.entity_id
_entity_poly.type
_entity_poly.pdbx_seq_one_letter_code
_entity_poly.pdbx_strand_id
1 'polypeptide(L)'
;MLGIFSVMQWEFSLPVLAAVLAVLGYSVNESVIIFDRVREHFRTMRRADTLEIINSAITATVSRTVITHTSTLCMTLSMFFFGGPALHYFSLALTIGILLGVYSSIFVAAAIAIYLGVKREDLVKPVKREEVDPMVP
;
A
#
# COMPACT_ATOMS: atom_id res chain seq x y z
N MET A 1 5.06 -13.17 -7.65
CA MET A 1 6.11 -14.12 -7.23
C MET A 1 5.88 -15.56 -7.72
N LEU A 2 4.66 -16.12 -7.65
CA LEU A 2 4.40 -17.50 -8.12
C LEU A 2 4.79 -17.71 -9.60
N GLY A 3 4.53 -16.72 -10.46
CA GLY A 3 4.99 -16.76 -11.86
C GLY A 3 6.51 -16.82 -12.01
N ILE A 4 7.27 -16.14 -11.13
CA ILE A 4 8.74 -16.20 -11.12
C ILE A 4 9.21 -17.59 -10.71
N PHE A 5 8.62 -18.16 -9.65
CA PHE A 5 8.91 -19.53 -9.22
C PHE A 5 8.61 -20.57 -10.31
N SER A 6 7.50 -20.38 -11.04
CA SER A 6 7.11 -21.24 -12.15
C SER A 6 8.08 -21.13 -13.33
N VAL A 7 8.48 -19.93 -13.75
CA VAL A 7 9.44 -19.75 -14.86
C VAL A 7 10.82 -20.29 -14.49
N MET A 8 11.27 -20.08 -13.25
CA MET A 8 12.59 -20.52 -12.78
C MET A 8 12.63 -22.00 -12.40
N GLN A 9 11.50 -22.71 -12.45
CA GLN A 9 11.36 -24.12 -12.05
C GLN A 9 11.94 -24.41 -10.65
N TRP A 10 11.73 -23.46 -9.72
CA TRP A 10 12.18 -23.61 -8.33
C TRP A 10 11.25 -24.52 -7.53
N GLU A 11 11.82 -25.22 -6.55
CA GLU A 11 11.10 -26.19 -5.75
C GLU A 11 10.01 -25.50 -4.91
N PHE A 12 8.77 -25.97 -5.09
CA PHE A 12 7.62 -25.46 -4.34
C PHE A 12 7.30 -26.42 -3.18
N SER A 13 7.75 -26.07 -1.99
CA SER A 13 7.55 -26.85 -0.76
C SER A 13 6.57 -26.19 0.21
N LEU A 14 6.19 -26.91 1.27
CA LEU A 14 5.30 -26.38 2.32
C LEU A 14 5.80 -25.07 2.96
N PRO A 15 7.11 -24.89 3.25
CA PRO A 15 7.66 -23.60 3.64
C PRO A 15 7.38 -22.51 2.61
N VAL A 16 7.62 -22.77 1.31
CA VAL A 16 7.35 -21.79 0.25
C VAL A 16 5.87 -21.39 0.22
N LEU A 17 4.95 -22.33 0.42
CA LEU A 17 3.52 -22.02 0.57
C LEU A 17 3.25 -21.11 1.79
N ALA A 18 3.89 -21.38 2.93
CA ALA A 18 3.77 -20.51 4.11
C ALA A 18 4.30 -19.09 3.83
N ALA A 19 5.43 -18.96 3.11
CA ALA A 19 5.93 -17.66 2.65
C ALA A 19 4.92 -16.95 1.74
N VAL A 20 4.21 -17.69 0.88
CA VAL A 20 3.17 -17.12 0.02
C VAL A 20 2.05 -16.50 0.84
N LEU A 21 1.53 -17.23 1.82
CA LEU A 21 0.47 -16.74 2.69
C LEU A 21 0.92 -15.52 3.51
N ALA A 22 2.15 -15.54 4.01
CA ALA A 22 2.74 -14.41 4.73
C ALA A 22 2.85 -13.15 3.86
N VAL A 23 3.36 -13.28 2.63
CA VAL A 23 3.48 -12.17 1.68
C VAL A 23 2.11 -11.60 1.29
N LEU A 24 1.11 -12.46 1.10
CA LEU A 24 -0.25 -12.01 0.78
C LEU A 24 -0.81 -11.12 1.89
N GLY A 25 -0.72 -11.58 3.15
CA GLY A 25 -1.17 -10.78 4.30
C GLY A 25 -0.41 -9.47 4.43
N TYR A 26 0.91 -9.50 4.22
CA TYR A 26 1.77 -8.33 4.28
C TYR A 26 1.43 -7.29 3.20
N SER A 27 1.25 -7.72 1.95
CA SER A 27 0.93 -6.84 0.81
C SER A 27 -0.47 -6.22 0.91
N VAL A 28 -1.45 -6.97 1.43
CA VAL A 28 -2.80 -6.42 1.66
C VAL A 28 -2.76 -5.37 2.76
N ASN A 29 -2.07 -5.64 3.87
CA ASN A 29 -1.92 -4.69 4.97
C ASN A 29 -1.29 -3.37 4.52
N GLU A 30 -0.22 -3.45 3.73
CA GLU A 30 0.44 -2.30 3.10
C GLU A 30 -0.54 -1.46 2.25
N SER A 31 -1.32 -2.13 1.40
CA SER A 31 -2.28 -1.45 0.52
C SER A 31 -3.38 -0.73 1.33
N VAL A 32 -3.91 -1.37 2.39
CA VAL A 32 -4.94 -0.77 3.26
C VAL A 32 -4.43 0.50 3.95
N ILE A 33 -3.20 0.48 4.49
CA ILE A 33 -2.60 1.65 5.16
C ILE A 33 -2.53 2.85 4.21
N ILE A 34 -2.11 2.62 2.95
CA ILE A 34 -2.00 3.72 1.98
C ILE A 34 -3.38 4.22 1.57
N PHE A 35 -4.35 3.33 1.33
CA PHE A 35 -5.71 3.74 1.00
C PHE A 35 -6.39 4.53 2.11
N ASP A 36 -6.23 4.11 3.36
CA ASP A 36 -6.78 4.82 4.49
C ASP A 36 -6.16 6.21 4.62
N ARG A 37 -4.84 6.34 4.40
CA ARG A 37 -4.17 7.64 4.44
C ARG A 37 -4.62 8.56 3.32
N VAL A 38 -4.78 8.05 2.11
CA VAL A 38 -5.33 8.81 0.98
C VAL A 38 -6.75 9.29 1.34
N ARG A 39 -7.63 8.41 1.82
CA ARG A 39 -8.99 8.76 2.25
C ARG A 39 -9.01 9.83 3.35
N GLU A 40 -8.11 9.75 4.32
CA GLU A 40 -7.98 10.72 5.41
C GLU A 40 -7.55 12.11 4.91
N HIS A 41 -6.55 12.17 4.02
CA HIS A 41 -6.08 13.43 3.42
C HIS A 41 -7.16 14.07 2.56
N PHE A 42 -7.91 13.29 1.78
CA PHE A 42 -9.07 13.79 1.01
C PHE A 42 -10.14 14.43 1.90
N ARG A 43 -10.39 13.89 3.10
CA ARG A 43 -11.38 14.45 4.03
C ARG A 43 -10.89 15.74 4.71
N THR A 44 -9.58 15.87 4.93
CA THR A 44 -8.96 16.95 5.70
C THR A 44 -8.58 18.14 4.81
N MET A 45 -8.07 17.88 3.61
CA MET A 45 -7.56 18.90 2.67
C MET A 45 -8.64 19.40 1.70
N ARG A 46 -9.72 19.99 2.25
CA ARG A 46 -10.93 20.39 1.51
C ARG A 46 -10.74 21.41 0.37
N ARG A 47 -9.58 22.07 0.27
CA ARG A 47 -9.27 23.12 -0.71
C ARG A 47 -8.09 22.79 -1.63
N ALA A 48 -7.33 21.74 -1.35
CA ALA A 48 -6.14 21.36 -2.13
C ALA A 48 -6.53 20.65 -3.43
N ASP A 49 -5.63 20.68 -4.40
CA ASP A 49 -5.81 19.94 -5.64
C ASP A 49 -5.65 18.43 -5.40
N THR A 50 -6.32 17.61 -6.19
CA THR A 50 -6.30 16.15 -6.05
C THR A 50 -4.86 15.63 -6.06
N LEU A 51 -4.01 16.12 -6.96
CA LEU A 51 -2.59 15.73 -7.01
C LEU A 51 -1.82 16.09 -5.74
N GLU A 52 -2.13 17.23 -5.14
CA GLU A 52 -1.48 17.71 -3.91
C GLU A 52 -1.85 16.84 -2.70
N ILE A 53 -3.12 16.47 -2.59
CA ILE A 53 -3.64 15.57 -1.54
C ILE A 53 -2.95 14.21 -1.61
N ILE A 54 -2.84 13.65 -2.81
CA ILE A 54 -2.20 12.36 -3.04
C ILE A 54 -0.71 12.44 -2.75
N ASN A 55 -0.01 13.46 -3.26
CA ASN A 55 1.42 13.59 -3.03
C ASN A 55 1.73 13.74 -1.53
N SER A 56 0.89 14.48 -0.81
CA SER A 56 0.95 14.61 0.65
C SER A 56 0.70 13.27 1.35
N ALA A 57 -0.32 12.52 0.94
CA ALA A 57 -0.64 11.21 1.49
C ALA A 57 0.50 10.20 1.27
N ILE A 58 1.04 10.12 0.05
CA ILE A 58 2.18 9.25 -0.32
C ILE A 58 3.41 9.64 0.50
N THR A 59 3.75 10.93 0.55
CA THR A 59 4.90 11.41 1.33
C THR A 59 4.78 11.03 2.81
N ALA A 60 3.57 11.08 3.38
CA ALA A 60 3.32 10.69 4.76
C ALA A 60 3.43 9.17 5.00
N THR A 61 3.14 8.33 4.01
CA THR A 61 3.25 6.86 4.13
C THR A 61 4.61 6.31 3.71
N VAL A 62 5.37 6.99 2.85
CA VAL A 62 6.68 6.53 2.37
C VAL A 62 7.65 6.28 3.51
N SER A 63 7.76 7.17 4.50
CA SER A 63 8.70 6.96 5.62
C SER A 63 8.35 5.69 6.42
N ARG A 64 7.06 5.45 6.68
CA ARG A 64 6.61 4.26 7.41
C ARG A 64 6.90 2.99 6.61
N THR A 65 6.48 2.97 5.35
CA THR A 65 6.65 1.81 4.45
C THR A 65 8.12 1.49 4.23
N VAL A 66 8.99 2.47 4.01
CA VAL A 66 10.43 2.25 3.87
C VAL A 66 11.02 1.62 5.12
N ILE A 67 10.66 2.09 6.32
CA ILE A 67 11.18 1.54 7.58
C ILE A 67 10.71 0.09 7.78
N THR A 68 9.42 -0.19 7.61
CA THR A 68 8.86 -1.54 7.78
C THR A 68 9.42 -2.51 6.74
N HIS A 69 9.47 -2.11 5.48
CA HIS A 69 10.00 -2.94 4.40
C HIS A 69 11.48 -3.20 4.53
N THR A 70 12.28 -2.18 4.83
CA THR A 70 13.73 -2.36 5.00
C THR A 70 14.03 -3.30 6.16
N SER A 71 13.32 -3.15 7.28
CA SER A 71 13.45 -4.07 8.42
C SER A 71 13.12 -5.52 8.04
N THR A 72 12.00 -5.71 7.33
CA THR A 72 11.57 -7.05 6.89
C THR A 72 12.53 -7.62 5.84
N LEU A 73 13.03 -6.80 4.92
CA LEU A 73 14.03 -7.19 3.93
C LEU A 73 15.33 -7.62 4.61
N CYS A 74 15.85 -6.85 5.57
CA CYS A 74 17.02 -7.23 6.36
C CYS A 74 16.86 -8.60 7.03
N MET A 75 15.69 -8.87 7.61
CA MET A 75 15.38 -10.18 8.19
C MET A 75 15.40 -11.29 7.12
N THR A 76 14.68 -11.12 6.01
CA THR A 76 14.60 -12.15 4.96
C THR A 76 15.93 -12.39 4.26
N LEU A 77 16.74 -11.34 4.05
CA LEU A 77 18.09 -11.45 3.49
C LEU A 77 19.01 -12.20 4.44
N SER A 78 18.91 -11.94 5.75
CA SER A 78 19.67 -12.70 6.74
C SER A 78 19.29 -14.18 6.71
N MET A 79 18.00 -14.51 6.59
CA MET A 79 17.56 -15.90 6.40
C MET A 79 18.03 -16.50 5.07
N PHE A 80 18.11 -15.70 4.01
CA PHE A 80 18.57 -16.15 2.70
C PHE A 80 20.06 -16.54 2.69
N PHE A 81 20.91 -15.71 3.32
CA PHE A 81 22.34 -15.96 3.37
C PHE A 81 22.75 -16.95 4.48
N PHE A 82 22.08 -16.91 5.64
CA PHE A 82 22.48 -17.69 6.83
C PHE A 82 21.52 -18.83 7.21
N GLY A 83 20.35 -18.95 6.57
CA GLY A 83 19.30 -19.92 6.95
C GLY A 83 19.50 -21.35 6.44
N GLY A 84 20.46 -21.59 5.56
CA GLY A 84 20.76 -22.92 5.02
C GLY A 84 19.74 -23.45 3.99
N PRO A 85 19.90 -24.71 3.52
CA PRO A 85 19.15 -25.24 2.37
C PRO A 85 17.64 -25.32 2.59
N ALA A 86 17.22 -25.67 3.81
CA ALA A 86 15.80 -25.83 4.14
C ALA A 86 15.00 -24.51 4.07
N LEU A 87 15.66 -23.36 4.31
CA LEU A 87 15.04 -22.04 4.30
C LEU A 87 15.34 -21.24 3.04
N HIS A 88 16.16 -21.76 2.12
CA HIS A 88 16.62 -20.99 0.97
C HIS A 88 15.47 -20.52 0.07
N TYR A 89 14.62 -21.45 -0.39
CA TYR A 89 13.47 -21.10 -1.22
C TYR A 89 12.37 -20.36 -0.43
N PHE A 90 12.26 -20.61 0.87
CA PHE A 90 11.33 -19.88 1.76
C PHE A 90 11.69 -18.40 1.85
N SER A 91 12.94 -18.11 2.21
CA SER A 91 13.45 -16.74 2.34
C SER A 91 13.47 -16.03 0.98
N LEU A 92 13.83 -16.73 -0.09
CA LEU A 92 13.76 -16.20 -1.45
C LEU A 92 12.31 -15.82 -1.84
N ALA A 93 11.33 -16.68 -1.53
CA ALA A 93 9.91 -16.38 -1.76
C ALA A 93 9.46 -15.13 -0.98
N LEU A 94 9.84 -15.02 0.29
CA LEU A 94 9.56 -13.84 1.11
C LEU A 94 10.20 -12.58 0.54
N THR A 95 11.49 -12.62 0.18
CA THR A 95 12.21 -11.46 -0.35
C THR A 95 11.58 -10.96 -1.65
N ILE A 96 11.34 -11.86 -2.62
CA ILE A 96 10.67 -11.49 -3.88
C ILE A 96 9.25 -10.98 -3.61
N GLY A 97 8.52 -11.64 -2.72
CA GLY A 97 7.16 -11.28 -2.37
C GLY A 97 7.05 -9.89 -1.76
N ILE A 98 7.93 -9.56 -0.83
CA ILE A 98 8.01 -8.23 -0.21
C ILE A 98 8.35 -7.18 -1.27
N LEU A 99 9.39 -7.39 -2.08
CA LEU A 99 9.79 -6.43 -3.13
C LEU A 99 8.64 -6.11 -4.09
N LEU A 100 7.95 -7.15 -4.59
CA LEU A 100 6.80 -6.97 -5.46
C LEU A 100 5.60 -6.35 -4.73
N GLY A 101 5.40 -6.67 -3.45
CA GLY A 101 4.36 -6.10 -2.61
C GLY A 101 4.53 -4.60 -2.42
N VAL A 102 5.73 -4.15 -2.01
CA VAL A 102 6.08 -2.73 -1.84
C VAL A 102 5.79 -1.96 -3.13
N TYR A 103 6.34 -2.47 -4.23
CA TYR A 103 6.20 -1.85 -5.53
C TYR A 103 4.72 -1.76 -5.92
N SER A 104 3.98 -2.87 -5.81
CA SER A 104 2.55 -2.86 -6.13
C SER A 104 1.76 -1.88 -5.27
N SER A 105 1.99 -1.82 -3.95
CA SER A 105 1.21 -0.98 -3.04
C SER A 105 1.41 0.52 -3.29
N ILE A 106 2.64 0.96 -3.59
CA ILE A 106 2.93 2.36 -3.94
C ILE A 106 2.31 2.73 -5.28
N PHE A 107 2.46 1.88 -6.29
CA PHE A 107 1.93 2.14 -7.64
C PHE A 107 0.41 2.09 -7.67
N VAL A 108 -0.23 1.20 -6.90
CA VAL A 108 -1.69 1.15 -6.77
C VAL A 108 -2.23 2.41 -6.10
N ALA A 109 -1.52 2.98 -5.12
CA ALA A 109 -1.89 4.26 -4.53
C ALA A 109 -1.84 5.41 -5.55
N ALA A 110 -0.79 5.46 -6.37
CA ALA A 110 -0.69 6.41 -7.47
C ALA A 110 -1.74 6.15 -8.58
N ALA A 111 -2.07 4.89 -8.84
CA ALA A 111 -3.10 4.52 -9.81
C ALA A 111 -4.48 4.96 -9.32
N ILE A 112 -4.81 4.75 -8.04
CA ILE A 112 -6.08 5.20 -7.46
C ILE A 112 -6.14 6.70 -7.33
N ALA A 113 -5.01 7.37 -7.10
CA ALA A 113 -4.93 8.81 -7.15
C ALA A 113 -5.41 9.41 -8.48
N ILE A 114 -5.02 8.76 -9.58
CA ILE A 114 -5.42 9.15 -10.93
C ILE A 114 -6.84 8.66 -11.24
N TYR A 115 -7.16 7.41 -10.86
CA TYR A 115 -8.42 6.75 -11.16
C TYR A 115 -9.61 7.42 -10.46
N LEU A 116 -9.40 7.92 -9.24
CA LEU A 116 -10.47 8.55 -8.50
C LEU A 116 -10.91 9.85 -9.15
N GLY A 117 -10.02 10.60 -9.83
CA GLY A 117 -10.41 11.73 -10.69
C GLY A 117 -11.47 12.65 -10.09
N VAL A 118 -11.55 12.74 -8.75
CA VAL A 118 -12.78 13.15 -8.10
C VAL A 118 -12.90 14.65 -8.29
N LYS A 119 -13.84 15.04 -9.14
CA LYS A 119 -14.31 16.41 -9.17
C LYS A 119 -15.02 16.67 -7.85
N ARG A 120 -14.82 17.87 -7.30
CA ARG A 120 -15.37 18.34 -6.00
C ARG A 120 -16.87 18.05 -5.82
N GLU A 121 -17.59 17.86 -6.91
CA GLU A 121 -19.03 17.62 -7.01
C GLU A 121 -19.49 16.26 -6.44
N ASP A 122 -18.66 15.21 -6.46
CA ASP A 122 -19.07 13.87 -5.97
C ASP A 122 -18.97 13.72 -4.43
N LEU A 123 -18.21 14.58 -3.76
CA LEU A 123 -17.93 14.49 -2.31
C LEU A 123 -18.65 15.54 -1.47
N VAL A 124 -19.19 16.60 -2.09
CA VAL A 124 -19.89 17.67 -1.40
C VAL A 124 -21.34 17.66 -1.85
N LYS A 125 -22.22 17.00 -1.08
CA LYS A 125 -23.64 17.39 -1.10
C LYS A 125 -23.69 18.89 -0.82
N PRO A 126 -24.37 19.71 -1.66
CA PRO A 126 -24.45 21.13 -1.44
C PRO A 126 -24.96 21.35 -0.03
N VAL A 127 -24.16 22.03 0.80
CA VAL A 127 -24.64 22.52 2.09
C VAL A 127 -25.79 23.45 1.75
N LYS A 128 -27.02 22.97 1.97
CA LYS A 128 -28.23 23.79 1.89
C LYS A 128 -27.94 24.96 2.83
N ARG A 129 -27.75 26.16 2.28
CA ARG A 129 -27.81 27.38 3.11
C ARG A 129 -29.19 27.32 3.74
N GLU A 130 -29.25 27.07 5.05
CA GLU A 130 -30.42 27.48 5.82
C GLU A 130 -30.55 28.98 5.55
N GLU A 131 -31.70 29.33 4.97
CA GLU A 131 -32.10 30.71 4.74
C GLU A 131 -31.93 31.43 6.08
N VAL A 132 -31.06 32.43 6.09
CA VAL A 132 -30.95 33.37 7.20
C VAL A 132 -32.28 34.09 7.23
N ASP A 133 -33.17 33.64 8.12
CA ASP A 133 -34.41 34.32 8.45
C ASP A 133 -34.02 35.75 8.88
N PRO A 134 -34.40 36.80 8.13
CA PRO A 134 -34.06 38.15 8.52
C PRO A 134 -34.77 38.43 9.85
N MET A 135 -33.96 38.54 10.91
CA MET A 135 -34.33 39.06 12.22
C MET A 135 -35.27 40.27 12.04
N VAL A 136 -36.56 40.09 12.29
CA VAL A 136 -37.55 41.16 12.26
C VAL A 136 -37.42 41.95 13.57
N PRO A 137 -37.31 43.30 13.51
CA PRO A 137 -37.24 44.15 14.71
C PRO A 137 -38.54 44.21 15.52
#